data_AF-A0A427DLZ7-F1
#
_entry.id   AF-A0A427DLZ7-F1
#
_cell.length_a   1.000
_cell.length_b   1.000
_cell.length_c   1.000
_cell.angle_alpha   90.00
_cell.angle_beta   90.00
_cell.angle_gamma   90.00
#
_symmetry.space_group_name_H-M   'P 1'
#
loop_
_entity.id
_entity.type
_entity.pdbx_description
1 polymer ?
#
loop_
_entity_poly.entity_id
_entity_poly.type
_entity_poly.pdbx_seq_one_letter_code
_entity_poly.pdbx_strand_id
1 'polypeptide(L)'
;MSDLISNNQNLVQTIEHHKKLYLLPSVMLRWITGDEIQHNWITKQVLNKGWAANRLIAQTEGTNVAAPESLNDRDRVIAMIDIWSLDPFKKLDEINSLKNLWTQHKQKTQIYDWFTGADETQKLVLAWDLTSKKHPSLTDTNLPFKNHQELLIFFDNTRLHEAEKTLLIDSIKKRWSQNQYRENMIGKKQYNFILSEKTIARLDKLADTFDLRRVEVLDILLKMEETKGATYPKG
;
A
#
# COMPACT_ATOMS: atom_id res chain seq x y z
N MET A 1 32.92 -11.18 24.48
CA MET A 1 32.88 -12.15 23.36
C MET A 1 34.02 -11.97 22.36
N SER A 2 34.40 -10.73 22.00
CA SER A 2 35.52 -10.46 21.07
C SER A 2 36.87 -11.06 21.53
N ASP A 3 37.17 -11.01 22.85
CA ASP A 3 38.45 -11.50 23.38
C ASP A 3 38.56 -13.02 23.46
N LEU A 4 37.42 -13.73 23.53
CA LEU A 4 37.37 -15.20 23.55
C LEU A 4 37.63 -15.82 22.17
N ILE A 5 37.18 -15.14 21.10
CA ILE A 5 37.38 -15.58 19.72
C ILE A 5 38.83 -15.30 19.29
N SER A 6 39.39 -14.16 19.70
CA SER A 6 40.73 -13.71 19.29
C SER A 6 41.87 -14.60 19.84
N ASN A 7 41.65 -15.25 20.98
CA ASN A 7 42.68 -16.08 21.64
C ASN A 7 42.71 -17.55 21.18
N ASN A 8 41.84 -17.97 20.25
CA ASN A 8 41.79 -19.34 19.76
C ASN A 8 41.94 -19.38 18.23
N GLN A 9 43.17 -19.58 17.78
CA GLN A 9 43.53 -19.55 16.36
C GLN A 9 42.79 -20.62 15.53
N ASN A 10 42.45 -21.77 16.13
CA ASN A 10 41.65 -22.80 15.47
C ASN A 10 40.19 -22.36 15.26
N LEU A 11 39.60 -21.66 16.23
CA LEU A 11 38.26 -21.10 16.07
C LEU A 11 38.23 -20.01 15.00
N VAL A 12 39.24 -19.12 14.97
CA VAL A 12 39.36 -18.08 13.94
C VAL A 12 39.45 -18.69 12.53
N GLN A 13 40.32 -19.68 12.34
CA GLN A 13 40.47 -20.38 11.06
C GLN A 13 39.17 -21.11 10.64
N THR A 14 38.49 -21.74 11.60
CA THR A 14 37.21 -22.40 11.36
C THR A 14 36.15 -21.41 10.91
N ILE A 15 36.03 -20.26 11.58
CA ILE A 15 35.08 -19.20 11.22
C ILE A 15 35.39 -18.64 9.83
N GLU A 16 36.65 -18.32 9.53
CA GLU A 16 37.04 -17.79 8.21
C GLU A 16 36.81 -18.81 7.08
N HIS A 17 37.01 -20.10 7.35
CA HIS A 17 36.69 -21.16 6.40
C HIS A 17 35.18 -21.26 6.15
N HIS A 18 34.36 -21.28 7.21
CA HIS A 18 32.90 -21.32 7.09
C HIS A 18 32.35 -20.05 6.41
N LYS A 19 32.95 -18.89 6.70
CA LYS A 19 32.61 -17.62 6.05
C LYS A 19 32.75 -17.70 4.54
N LYS A 20 33.87 -18.25 4.06
CA LYS A 20 34.13 -18.44 2.61
C LYS A 20 33.21 -19.48 1.97
N LEU A 21 32.81 -20.51 2.73
CA LEU A 21 31.99 -21.61 2.20
C LEU A 21 30.49 -21.33 2.21
N TYR A 22 30.00 -20.44 3.07
CA TYR A 22 28.54 -20.30 3.28
C TYR A 22 28.02 -18.87 3.16
N LEU A 23 28.86 -17.84 3.29
CA LEU A 23 28.40 -16.46 3.14
C LEU A 23 28.48 -16.01 1.69
N LEU A 24 27.43 -15.33 1.25
CA LEU A 24 27.46 -14.65 -0.03
C LEU A 24 28.24 -13.34 0.08
N PRO A 25 28.96 -12.92 -0.97
CA PRO A 25 29.52 -11.58 -1.03
C PRO A 25 28.43 -10.52 -0.83
N SER A 26 28.72 -9.48 -0.04
CA SER A 26 27.75 -8.43 0.31
C SER A 26 27.14 -7.72 -0.91
N VAL A 27 27.87 -7.67 -2.04
CA VAL A 27 27.37 -7.15 -3.32
C VAL A 27 26.11 -7.86 -3.80
N MET A 28 25.98 -9.16 -3.53
CA MET A 28 24.82 -9.98 -3.92
C MET A 28 23.58 -9.66 -3.07
N LEU A 29 23.76 -9.03 -1.90
CA LEU A 29 22.70 -8.67 -0.96
C LEU A 29 22.36 -7.16 -1.01
N ARG A 30 22.99 -6.38 -1.89
CA ARG A 30 22.75 -4.93 -2.00
C ARG A 30 21.33 -4.54 -2.38
N TRP A 31 20.58 -5.46 -3.01
CA TRP A 31 19.18 -5.22 -3.37
C TRP A 31 18.25 -5.21 -2.15
N ILE A 32 18.71 -5.70 -0.99
CA ILE A 32 18.05 -5.56 0.30
C ILE A 32 18.41 -4.18 0.84
N THR A 33 17.44 -3.28 0.80
CA THR A 33 17.54 -1.87 1.18
C THR A 33 17.23 -1.70 2.67
N GLY A 34 17.02 -0.47 3.14
CA GLY A 34 16.56 -0.17 4.51
C GLY A 34 15.04 -0.07 4.64
N ASP A 35 14.28 -0.49 3.62
CA ASP A 35 12.82 -0.40 3.59
C ASP A 35 12.16 -1.47 4.48
N GLU A 36 11.36 -1.03 5.45
CA GLU A 36 10.70 -1.91 6.43
C GLU A 36 9.71 -2.88 5.77
N ILE A 37 9.02 -2.43 4.72
CA ILE A 37 8.08 -3.28 3.96
C ILE A 37 8.85 -4.43 3.30
N GLN A 38 9.98 -4.13 2.67
CA GLN A 38 10.87 -5.14 2.10
C GLN A 38 11.36 -6.12 3.19
N HIS A 39 11.72 -5.64 4.37
CA HIS A 39 12.21 -6.51 5.44
C HIS A 39 11.14 -7.46 5.97
N ASN A 40 9.93 -6.94 6.22
CA ASN A 40 8.78 -7.75 6.64
C ASN A 40 8.42 -8.80 5.58
N TRP A 41 8.42 -8.41 4.31
CA TRP A 41 8.15 -9.31 3.21
C TRP A 41 9.21 -10.42 3.10
N ILE A 42 10.51 -10.07 3.10
CA ILE A 42 11.60 -11.06 3.01
C ILE A 42 11.51 -12.02 4.19
N THR A 43 11.35 -11.50 5.41
CA THR A 43 11.21 -12.32 6.63
C THR A 43 10.11 -13.36 6.47
N LYS A 44 8.93 -12.97 5.99
CA LYS A 44 7.82 -13.88 5.72
C LYS A 44 8.17 -14.95 4.68
N GLN A 45 8.84 -14.58 3.58
CA GLN A 45 9.27 -15.55 2.57
C GLN A 45 10.27 -16.55 3.13
N VAL A 46 11.27 -16.08 3.89
CA VAL A 46 12.29 -16.94 4.50
C VAL A 46 11.68 -17.94 5.48
N LEU A 47 10.75 -17.48 6.32
CA LEU A 47 10.04 -18.34 7.27
C LEU A 47 9.16 -19.39 6.56
N ASN A 48 8.43 -19.00 5.52
CA ASN A 48 7.53 -19.90 4.79
C ASN A 48 8.25 -21.02 4.05
N LYS A 49 9.45 -20.75 3.52
CA LYS A 49 10.20 -21.75 2.76
C LYS A 49 10.99 -22.72 3.66
N GLY A 50 11.01 -22.49 4.98
CA GLY A 50 11.54 -23.44 5.95
C GLY A 50 13.06 -23.67 5.93
N TRP A 51 13.85 -22.86 5.21
CA TRP A 51 15.32 -23.03 5.22
C TRP A 51 15.97 -22.68 6.56
N ALA A 52 15.29 -21.85 7.36
CA ALA A 52 15.64 -21.62 8.76
C ALA A 52 15.22 -22.80 9.68
N ALA A 53 14.33 -23.69 9.22
CA ALA A 53 13.75 -24.75 10.04
C ALA A 53 14.70 -25.95 10.26
N ASN A 54 15.69 -26.15 9.40
CA ASN A 54 16.55 -27.35 9.45
C ASN A 54 17.90 -27.16 10.15
N ARG A 55 18.05 -26.16 11.03
CA ARG A 55 19.17 -26.24 12.00
C ARG A 55 18.85 -25.98 13.46
N LEU A 56 17.70 -25.41 13.84
CA LEU A 56 17.40 -25.09 15.25
C LEU A 56 15.91 -25.18 15.66
N ILE A 57 15.03 -25.85 14.90
CA ILE A 57 13.61 -26.07 15.30
C ILE A 57 13.37 -27.49 15.86
N ALA A 58 14.39 -28.35 15.88
CA ALA A 58 14.36 -29.55 16.70
C ALA A 58 15.07 -29.24 18.02
N GLN A 59 14.30 -29.17 19.11
CA GLN A 59 14.72 -29.02 20.51
C GLN A 59 14.87 -27.58 21.03
N THR A 60 13.76 -26.86 21.16
CA THR A 60 13.31 -26.33 22.46
C THR A 60 11.99 -25.60 22.24
N GLU A 61 10.98 -25.97 23.02
CA GLU A 61 9.75 -25.19 23.15
C GLU A 61 10.10 -23.74 23.47
N GLY A 62 9.69 -22.80 22.61
CA GLY A 62 9.64 -21.37 22.93
C GLY A 62 10.75 -20.46 22.40
N THR A 63 11.80 -20.96 21.73
CA THR A 63 12.84 -20.10 21.15
C THR A 63 12.99 -20.33 19.65
N ASN A 64 12.24 -19.54 18.86
CA ASN A 64 12.60 -19.34 17.46
C ASN A 64 14.03 -18.78 17.44
N VAL A 65 15.00 -19.51 16.88
CA VAL A 65 16.31 -18.91 16.59
C VAL A 65 16.15 -18.01 15.37
N ALA A 66 15.47 -16.89 15.61
CA ALA A 66 15.47 -15.73 14.75
C ALA A 66 16.83 -15.03 14.89
N ALA A 67 17.25 -14.32 13.84
CA ALA A 67 18.41 -13.44 13.93
C ALA A 67 18.31 -12.54 15.18
N PRO A 68 19.45 -12.25 15.86
CA PRO A 68 19.45 -11.58 17.15
C PRO A 68 18.55 -10.34 17.18
N GLU A 69 17.74 -10.21 18.24
CA GLU A 69 16.81 -9.07 18.41
C GLU A 69 17.53 -7.71 18.48
N SER A 70 18.84 -7.72 18.73
CA SER A 70 19.69 -6.53 18.73
C SER A 70 20.11 -6.03 17.35
N LEU A 71 19.87 -6.78 16.27
CA LEU A 71 20.16 -6.34 14.91
C LEU A 71 19.04 -5.44 14.39
N ASN A 72 19.43 -4.37 13.69
CA ASN A 72 18.49 -3.55 12.93
C ASN A 72 17.83 -4.36 11.80
N ASP A 73 16.72 -3.88 11.26
CA ASP A 73 15.85 -4.67 10.37
C ASP A 73 16.58 -5.24 9.14
N ARG A 74 17.45 -4.44 8.51
CA ARG A 74 18.23 -4.87 7.34
C ARG A 74 19.27 -5.94 7.70
N ASP A 75 20.07 -5.68 8.72
CA ASP A 75 21.12 -6.60 9.15
C ASP A 75 20.53 -7.90 9.71
N ARG A 76 19.34 -7.82 10.31
CA ARG A 76 18.57 -8.97 10.77
C ARG A 76 18.13 -9.87 9.61
N VAL A 77 17.60 -9.29 8.53
CA VAL A 77 17.23 -10.04 7.32
C VAL A 77 18.47 -10.67 6.66
N ILE A 78 19.59 -9.96 6.60
CA ILE A 78 20.85 -10.51 6.08
C ILE A 78 21.33 -11.68 6.96
N ALA A 79 21.31 -11.53 8.28
CA ALA A 79 21.69 -12.60 9.20
C ALA A 79 20.78 -13.83 9.03
N MET A 80 19.48 -13.66 8.79
CA MET A 80 18.55 -14.76 8.49
C MET A 80 18.91 -15.53 7.21
N ILE A 81 19.46 -14.85 6.20
CA ILE A 81 19.96 -15.46 4.95
C ILE A 81 21.31 -16.15 5.19
N ASP A 82 22.19 -15.52 5.96
CA ASP A 82 23.53 -16.04 6.24
C ASP A 82 23.47 -17.41 6.94
N ILE A 83 22.52 -17.61 7.86
CA ILE A 83 22.33 -18.87 8.58
C ILE A 83 21.73 -20.02 7.72
N TRP A 84 21.33 -19.76 6.47
CA TRP A 84 20.84 -20.84 5.60
C TRP A 84 21.92 -21.88 5.37
N SER A 85 21.57 -23.14 5.64
CA SER A 85 22.44 -24.30 5.44
C SER A 85 22.40 -24.78 3.98
N LEU A 86 22.67 -23.87 3.06
CA LEU A 86 22.74 -24.11 1.62
C LEU A 86 24.16 -23.86 1.12
N ASP A 87 24.58 -24.60 0.11
CA ASP A 87 25.80 -24.27 -0.62
C ASP A 87 25.67 -22.90 -1.33
N PRO A 88 26.79 -22.21 -1.63
CA PRO A 88 26.75 -20.86 -2.17
C PRO A 88 25.97 -20.71 -3.47
N PHE A 89 26.00 -21.72 -4.34
CA PHE A 89 25.30 -21.67 -5.63
C PHE A 89 23.79 -21.71 -5.41
N LYS A 90 23.29 -22.68 -4.64
CA LYS A 90 21.86 -22.73 -4.29
C LYS A 90 21.40 -21.51 -3.50
N LYS A 91 22.24 -21.02 -2.57
CA LYS A 91 21.94 -19.81 -1.81
C LYS A 91 21.79 -18.60 -2.74
N LEU A 92 22.68 -18.46 -3.74
CA LEU A 92 22.59 -17.39 -4.73
C LEU A 92 21.32 -17.51 -5.59
N ASP A 93 20.98 -18.72 -6.04
CA ASP A 93 19.75 -18.96 -6.82
C ASP A 93 18.49 -18.59 -6.02
N GLU A 94 18.43 -18.95 -4.75
CA GLU A 94 17.32 -18.57 -3.87
C GLU A 94 17.24 -17.07 -3.64
N ILE A 95 18.38 -16.38 -3.52
CA ILE A 95 18.43 -14.93 -3.39
C ILE A 95 17.97 -14.23 -4.68
N ASN A 96 18.36 -14.74 -5.84
CA ASN A 96 17.87 -14.24 -7.13
C ASN A 96 16.36 -14.47 -7.29
N SER A 97 15.87 -15.63 -6.85
CA SER A 97 14.44 -15.94 -6.81
C SER A 97 13.68 -14.97 -5.91
N LEU A 98 14.16 -14.72 -4.68
CA LEU A 98 13.58 -13.74 -3.77
C LEU A 98 13.58 -12.32 -4.35
N LYS A 99 14.67 -11.90 -5.00
CA LYS A 99 14.75 -10.59 -5.67
C LYS A 99 13.71 -10.45 -6.78
N ASN A 100 13.52 -11.48 -7.59
CA ASN A 100 12.50 -11.48 -8.65
C ASN A 100 11.08 -11.44 -8.06
N LEU A 101 10.82 -12.24 -7.04
CA LEU A 101 9.54 -12.24 -6.32
C LEU A 101 9.25 -10.89 -5.67
N TRP A 102 10.25 -10.23 -5.09
CA TRP A 102 10.11 -8.87 -4.55
C TRP A 102 9.75 -7.86 -5.63
N THR A 103 10.37 -7.97 -6.82
CA THR A 103 10.06 -7.09 -7.95
C THR A 103 8.60 -7.25 -8.40
N GLN A 104 8.12 -8.49 -8.48
CA GLN A 104 6.72 -8.78 -8.79
C GLN A 104 5.77 -8.29 -7.68
N HIS A 105 6.17 -8.44 -6.42
CA HIS A 105 5.42 -7.93 -5.27
C HIS A 105 5.22 -6.42 -5.37
N LYS A 106 6.30 -5.69 -5.62
CA LYS A 106 6.28 -4.22 -5.77
C LYS A 106 5.36 -3.76 -6.91
N GLN A 107 5.27 -4.51 -7.99
CA GLN A 107 4.33 -4.20 -9.09
C GLN A 107 2.88 -4.35 -8.65
N LYS A 108 2.56 -5.38 -7.85
CA LYS A 108 1.20 -5.60 -7.34
C LYS A 108 0.79 -4.57 -6.31
N THR A 109 1.72 -4.09 -5.49
CA THR A 109 1.43 -3.07 -4.47
C THR A 109 1.16 -1.68 -5.05
N GLN A 110 1.41 -1.43 -6.34
CA GLN A 110 1.12 -0.13 -6.98
C GLN A 110 -0.36 0.28 -6.89
N ILE A 111 -1.28 -0.67 -6.74
CA ILE A 111 -2.70 -0.36 -6.55
C ILE A 111 -2.95 0.50 -5.31
N TYR A 112 -2.07 0.40 -4.31
CA TYR A 112 -2.13 1.12 -3.06
C TYR A 112 -1.53 2.54 -3.16
N ASP A 113 -0.73 2.85 -4.18
CA ASP A 113 -0.15 4.19 -4.37
C ASP A 113 -1.23 5.28 -4.45
N TRP A 114 -2.45 4.91 -4.85
CA TRP A 114 -3.62 5.78 -4.88
C TRP A 114 -4.00 6.38 -3.51
N PHE A 115 -3.60 5.73 -2.40
CA PHE A 115 -3.84 6.24 -1.05
C PHE A 115 -2.96 7.43 -0.70
N THR A 116 -1.82 7.61 -1.38
CA THR A 116 -0.90 8.72 -1.11
C THR A 116 -1.49 10.07 -1.55
N GLY A 117 -0.94 11.15 -1.00
CA GLY A 117 -1.25 12.54 -1.37
C GLY A 117 -2.00 13.33 -0.29
N ALA A 118 -2.55 14.49 -0.67
CA ALA A 118 -3.14 15.44 0.29
C ALA A 118 -4.31 14.86 1.11
N ASP A 119 -5.09 13.95 0.51
CA ASP A 119 -6.26 13.33 1.14
C ASP A 119 -5.95 11.97 1.80
N GLU A 120 -4.67 11.63 2.00
CA GLU A 120 -4.24 10.30 2.48
C GLU A 120 -5.01 9.87 3.73
N THR A 121 -5.02 10.71 4.77
CA THR A 121 -5.70 10.40 6.03
C THR A 121 -7.18 10.04 5.83
N GLN A 122 -7.89 10.80 5.00
CA GLN A 122 -9.32 10.58 4.75
C GLN A 122 -9.56 9.31 3.94
N LYS A 123 -8.70 9.03 2.95
CA LYS A 123 -8.73 7.79 2.16
C LYS A 123 -8.44 6.58 3.05
N LEU A 124 -7.49 6.68 3.97
CA LEU A 124 -7.13 5.61 4.92
C LEU A 124 -8.26 5.30 5.89
N VAL A 125 -8.93 6.33 6.43
CA VAL A 125 -10.14 6.16 7.27
C VAL A 125 -11.23 5.44 6.49
N LEU A 126 -11.51 5.89 5.25
CA LEU A 126 -12.52 5.23 4.41
C LEU A 126 -12.13 3.78 4.07
N ALA A 127 -10.84 3.51 3.84
CA ALA A 127 -10.33 2.16 3.60
C ALA A 127 -10.58 1.26 4.80
N TRP A 128 -10.28 1.74 6.00
CA TRP A 128 -10.53 1.00 7.24
C TRP A 128 -12.02 0.71 7.43
N ASP A 129 -12.88 1.71 7.24
CA ASP A 129 -14.34 1.58 7.37
C ASP A 129 -14.92 0.54 6.39
N LEU A 130 -14.43 0.51 5.15
CA LEU A 130 -14.88 -0.46 4.17
C LEU A 130 -14.30 -1.85 4.41
N THR A 131 -13.05 -1.94 4.85
CA THR A 131 -12.39 -3.20 5.17
C THR A 131 -13.06 -3.85 6.37
N SER A 132 -13.33 -3.11 7.44
CA SER A 132 -14.04 -3.60 8.62
C SER A 132 -15.46 -4.08 8.33
N LYS A 133 -16.16 -3.44 7.39
CA LYS A 133 -17.50 -3.87 6.96
C LYS A 133 -17.48 -5.15 6.12
N LYS A 134 -16.51 -5.29 5.20
CA LYS A 134 -16.45 -6.42 4.26
C LYS A 134 -15.71 -7.63 4.84
N HIS A 135 -14.72 -7.38 5.69
CA HIS A 135 -13.86 -8.39 6.29
C HIS A 135 -13.64 -8.11 7.79
N PRO A 136 -14.69 -8.23 8.63
CA PRO A 136 -14.59 -7.92 10.07
C PRO A 136 -13.47 -8.69 10.77
N SER A 137 -13.29 -9.97 10.41
CA SER A 137 -12.24 -10.83 10.98
C SER A 137 -10.82 -10.35 10.75
N LEU A 138 -10.59 -9.46 9.78
CA LEU A 138 -9.28 -8.83 9.55
C LEU A 138 -9.08 -7.59 10.41
N THR A 139 -10.15 -6.98 10.92
CA THR A 139 -10.11 -5.72 11.67
C THR A 139 -10.36 -5.88 13.16
N ASP A 140 -10.92 -7.01 13.61
CA ASP A 140 -11.29 -7.23 15.03
C ASP A 140 -10.10 -7.13 16.01
N THR A 141 -8.90 -7.49 15.55
CA THR A 141 -7.67 -7.46 16.36
C THR A 141 -6.67 -6.40 15.92
N ASN A 142 -7.00 -5.62 14.89
CA ASN A 142 -6.08 -4.66 14.28
C ASN A 142 -6.58 -3.23 14.51
N LEU A 143 -5.64 -2.28 14.55
CA LEU A 143 -5.97 -0.86 14.67
C LEU A 143 -6.12 -0.22 13.27
N PRO A 144 -6.90 0.88 13.18
CA PRO A 144 -6.99 1.67 11.96
C PRO A 144 -5.64 2.13 11.43
N PHE A 145 -5.52 2.21 10.10
CA PHE A 145 -4.31 2.66 9.42
C PHE A 145 -4.00 4.11 9.75
N LYS A 146 -2.80 4.40 10.26
CA LYS A 146 -2.34 5.78 10.53
C LYS A 146 -1.64 6.42 9.33
N ASN A 147 -1.02 5.59 8.50
CA ASN A 147 -0.25 6.03 7.34
C ASN A 147 -0.29 4.95 6.24
N HIS A 148 0.16 5.31 5.05
CA HIS A 148 0.22 4.41 3.91
C HIS A 148 1.04 3.13 4.15
N GLN A 149 2.13 3.23 4.92
CA GLN A 149 3.00 2.08 5.22
C GLN A 149 2.28 1.01 6.07
N GLU A 150 1.54 1.42 7.10
CA GLU A 150 0.74 0.51 7.92
C GLU A 150 -0.33 -0.22 7.09
N LEU A 151 -0.93 0.47 6.10
CA LEU A 151 -1.87 -0.14 5.16
C LEU A 151 -1.20 -1.24 4.33
N LEU A 152 0.00 -0.99 3.81
CA LEU A 152 0.76 -1.96 3.03
C LEU A 152 1.10 -3.19 3.87
N ILE A 153 1.65 -2.98 5.07
CA ILE A 153 2.00 -4.05 6.01
C ILE A 153 0.75 -4.88 6.37
N PHE A 154 -0.39 -4.23 6.60
CA PHE A 154 -1.65 -4.91 6.86
C PHE A 154 -2.03 -5.84 5.71
N PHE A 155 -2.14 -5.32 4.48
CA PHE A 155 -2.56 -6.14 3.34
C PHE A 155 -1.57 -7.23 2.97
N ASP A 156 -0.27 -7.01 3.18
CA ASP A 156 0.77 -8.04 2.99
C ASP A 156 0.64 -9.18 4.01
N ASN A 157 0.15 -8.90 5.21
CA ASN A 157 -0.06 -9.90 6.27
C ASN A 157 -1.42 -10.59 6.21
N THR A 158 -2.39 -10.03 5.50
CA THR A 158 -3.71 -10.67 5.32
C THR A 158 -3.61 -11.96 4.51
N ARG A 159 -4.60 -12.85 4.71
CA ARG A 159 -4.78 -14.07 3.90
C ARG A 159 -5.62 -13.83 2.64
N LEU A 160 -5.97 -12.57 2.34
CA LEU A 160 -6.76 -12.23 1.18
C LEU A 160 -6.00 -12.54 -0.11
N HIS A 161 -6.71 -13.08 -1.10
CA HIS A 161 -6.15 -13.26 -2.43
C HIS A 161 -5.99 -11.91 -3.13
N GLU A 162 -5.05 -11.81 -4.07
CA GLU A 162 -4.77 -10.58 -4.81
C GLU A 162 -5.99 -10.02 -5.55
N ALA A 163 -6.86 -10.90 -6.07
CA ALA A 163 -8.13 -10.48 -6.69
C ALA A 163 -9.08 -9.84 -5.67
N GLU A 164 -9.17 -10.38 -4.45
CA GLU A 164 -10.01 -9.82 -3.38
C GLU A 164 -9.49 -8.47 -2.91
N LYS A 165 -8.16 -8.35 -2.75
CA LYS A 165 -7.49 -7.08 -2.44
C LYS A 165 -7.82 -6.03 -3.51
N THR A 166 -7.69 -6.38 -4.78
CA THR A 166 -8.00 -5.48 -5.91
C THR A 166 -9.46 -5.02 -5.88
N LEU A 167 -10.40 -5.94 -5.72
CA LEU A 167 -11.84 -5.64 -5.63
C LEU A 167 -12.18 -4.73 -4.43
N LEU A 168 -11.50 -4.94 -3.30
CA LEU A 168 -11.66 -4.10 -2.13
C LEU A 168 -11.15 -2.67 -2.41
N ILE A 169 -9.95 -2.53 -2.98
CA ILE A 169 -9.39 -1.23 -3.35
C ILE A 169 -10.27 -0.50 -4.37
N ASP A 170 -10.79 -1.19 -5.39
CA ASP A 170 -11.70 -0.58 -6.36
C ASP A 170 -13.01 -0.12 -5.72
N SER A 171 -13.53 -0.89 -4.75
CA SER A 171 -14.70 -0.49 -3.98
C SER A 171 -14.44 0.78 -3.16
N ILE A 172 -13.25 0.90 -2.56
CA ILE A 172 -12.83 2.07 -1.81
C ILE A 172 -12.73 3.28 -2.74
N LYS A 173 -12.05 3.15 -3.87
CA LYS A 173 -11.93 4.21 -4.90
C LYS A 173 -13.29 4.70 -5.40
N LYS A 174 -14.21 3.77 -5.66
CA LYS A 174 -15.57 4.10 -6.08
C LYS A 174 -16.32 4.84 -4.99
N ARG A 175 -16.24 4.38 -3.74
CA ARG A 175 -16.92 5.04 -2.61
C ARG A 175 -16.34 6.43 -2.34
N TRP A 176 -15.03 6.60 -2.45
CA TRP A 176 -14.35 7.88 -2.36
C TRP A 176 -14.90 8.87 -3.38
N SER A 177 -14.94 8.47 -4.65
CA SER A 177 -15.46 9.30 -5.74
C SER A 177 -16.91 9.72 -5.51
N GLN A 178 -17.73 8.83 -4.96
CA GLN A 178 -19.11 9.13 -4.58
C GLN A 178 -19.21 10.12 -3.42
N ASN A 179 -18.36 9.98 -2.40
CA ASN A 179 -18.32 10.91 -1.26
C ASN A 179 -17.92 12.31 -1.74
N GLN A 180 -16.84 12.40 -2.53
CA GLN A 180 -16.38 13.65 -3.13
C GLN A 180 -17.46 14.31 -4.00
N TYR A 181 -18.18 13.53 -4.80
CA TYR A 181 -19.31 14.05 -5.57
C TYR A 181 -20.41 14.62 -4.67
N ARG A 182 -20.78 13.91 -3.60
CA ARG A 182 -21.83 14.34 -2.65
C ARG A 182 -21.43 15.61 -1.90
N GLU A 183 -20.18 15.69 -1.44
CA GLU A 183 -19.64 16.89 -0.79
C GLU A 183 -19.70 18.10 -1.72
N ASN A 184 -19.32 17.93 -2.98
CA ASN A 184 -19.41 18.98 -4.00
C ASN A 184 -20.84 19.44 -4.33
N MET A 185 -21.84 18.62 -3.99
CA MET A 185 -23.27 18.90 -4.18
C MET A 185 -23.95 19.45 -2.92
N ILE A 186 -23.27 19.58 -1.78
CA ILE A 186 -23.86 20.23 -0.60
C ILE A 186 -24.23 21.66 -0.97
N GLY A 187 -25.50 22.04 -0.73
CA GLY A 187 -26.04 23.34 -1.12
C GLY A 187 -26.41 23.49 -2.60
N LYS A 188 -26.14 22.48 -3.44
CA LYS A 188 -26.52 22.47 -4.86
C LYS A 188 -27.60 21.42 -5.09
N LYS A 189 -28.70 21.80 -5.74
CA LYS A 189 -29.73 20.86 -6.20
C LYS A 189 -29.68 20.79 -7.71
N GLN A 190 -29.55 19.59 -8.26
CA GLN A 190 -29.69 19.37 -9.68
C GLN A 190 -31.17 19.41 -10.05
N TYR A 191 -31.54 20.34 -10.93
CA TYR A 191 -32.86 20.38 -11.55
C TYR A 191 -32.71 20.00 -13.02
N ASN A 192 -33.47 18.99 -13.45
CA ASN A 192 -33.53 18.60 -14.85
C ASN A 192 -34.62 19.41 -15.53
N PHE A 193 -34.23 20.28 -16.46
CA PHE A 193 -35.17 21.09 -17.23
C PHE A 193 -35.46 20.41 -18.57
N ILE A 194 -36.73 20.27 -18.91
CA ILE A 194 -37.15 19.97 -20.27
C ILE A 194 -37.30 21.31 -20.99
N LEU A 195 -36.39 21.58 -21.91
CA LEU A 195 -36.37 22.82 -22.69
C LEU A 195 -36.64 22.50 -24.16
N SER A 196 -37.33 23.40 -24.85
CA SER A 196 -37.48 23.29 -26.31
C SER A 196 -36.12 23.43 -26.99
N GLU A 197 -35.95 22.80 -28.15
CA GLU A 197 -34.70 22.91 -28.95
C GLU A 197 -34.34 24.38 -29.24
N LYS A 198 -35.36 25.23 -29.50
CA LYS A 198 -35.17 26.67 -29.70
C LYS A 198 -34.61 27.36 -28.46
N THR A 199 -35.05 26.97 -27.27
CA THR A 199 -34.56 27.51 -25.99
C THR A 199 -33.11 27.08 -25.74
N ILE A 200 -32.78 25.82 -26.03
CA ILE A 200 -31.41 25.29 -25.91
C ILE A 200 -30.47 26.05 -26.86
N ALA A 201 -30.85 26.23 -28.13
CA ALA A 201 -30.04 26.97 -29.10
C ALA A 201 -29.79 28.43 -28.70
N ARG A 202 -30.77 29.09 -28.05
CA ARG A 202 -30.58 30.43 -27.48
C ARG A 202 -29.60 30.43 -26.32
N LEU A 203 -29.72 29.44 -25.43
CA LEU A 203 -28.82 29.29 -24.29
C LEU A 203 -27.38 29.03 -24.75
N ASP A 204 -27.20 28.22 -25.79
CA ASP A 204 -25.89 27.95 -26.40
C ASP A 204 -25.26 29.19 -26.99
N LYS A 205 -26.02 29.94 -27.80
CA LYS A 205 -25.52 31.18 -28.37
C LYS A 205 -25.08 32.17 -27.29
N LEU A 206 -25.81 32.26 -26.17
CA LEU A 206 -25.44 33.12 -25.04
C LEU A 206 -24.19 32.60 -24.31
N ALA A 207 -24.10 31.30 -24.07
CA ALA A 207 -22.94 30.66 -23.48
C ALA A 207 -21.67 30.94 -24.31
N ASP A 208 -21.73 30.71 -25.62
CA ASP A 208 -20.61 30.91 -26.54
C ASP A 208 -20.22 32.39 -26.68
N THR A 209 -21.19 33.30 -26.72
CA THR A 209 -20.93 34.74 -26.89
C THR A 209 -20.17 35.33 -25.69
N PHE A 210 -20.42 34.81 -24.49
CA PHE A 210 -19.84 35.33 -23.24
C PHE A 210 -18.77 34.42 -22.63
N ASP A 211 -18.40 33.31 -23.30
CA ASP A 211 -17.47 32.28 -22.81
C ASP A 211 -17.87 31.73 -21.42
N LEU A 212 -19.16 31.42 -21.27
CA LEU A 212 -19.76 30.94 -20.03
C LEU A 212 -20.37 29.56 -20.20
N ARG A 213 -20.45 28.79 -19.12
CA ARG A 213 -21.22 27.53 -19.12
C ARG A 213 -22.71 27.87 -19.12
N ARG A 214 -23.52 27.02 -19.76
CA ARG A 214 -25.00 27.12 -19.78
C ARG A 214 -25.62 27.39 -18.39
N VAL A 215 -25.10 26.73 -17.35
CA VAL A 215 -25.56 26.89 -15.96
C VAL A 215 -25.27 28.30 -15.42
N GLU A 216 -24.12 28.89 -15.77
CA GLU A 216 -23.74 30.25 -15.37
C GLU A 216 -24.62 31.29 -16.06
N VAL A 217 -24.93 31.07 -17.34
CA VAL A 217 -25.90 31.91 -18.06
C VAL A 217 -27.27 31.88 -17.38
N LEU A 218 -27.77 30.70 -17.02
CA LEU A 218 -29.05 30.57 -16.30
C LEU A 218 -29.02 31.28 -14.94
N ASP A 219 -27.95 31.12 -14.16
CA ASP A 219 -27.81 31.75 -12.85
C ASP A 219 -27.76 33.29 -12.96
N ILE A 220 -27.07 33.82 -13.97
CA ILE A 220 -27.05 35.27 -14.26
C ILE A 220 -28.43 35.76 -14.65
N LEU A 221 -29.14 35.06 -15.55
CA LEU A 221 -30.49 35.45 -15.96
C LEU A 221 -31.46 35.46 -14.77
N LEU A 222 -31.39 34.46 -13.89
CA LEU A 222 -32.20 34.40 -12.67
C LEU A 222 -31.90 35.58 -11.72
N LYS A 223 -30.62 35.88 -11.47
CA LYS A 223 -30.21 37.03 -10.64
C LYS A 223 -30.64 38.36 -11.22
N MET A 224 -30.56 38.53 -12.54
CA MET A 224 -31.01 39.73 -13.23
C MET A 224 -32.52 39.93 -13.06
N GLU A 225 -33.31 38.86 -13.15
CA GLU A 225 -34.76 38.95 -12.96
C GLU A 225 -35.15 39.20 -11.51
N GLU A 226 -34.45 38.57 -10.55
CA GLU A 226 -34.67 38.81 -9.12
C GLU A 226 -34.39 40.27 -8.73
N THR A 227 -33.33 40.89 -9.29
CA THR A 227 -32.98 42.29 -9.01
C THR A 227 -33.86 43.30 -9.76
N LYS A 228 -34.36 42.96 -10.96
CA LYS A 228 -35.21 43.85 -11.74
C LYS A 228 -36.70 43.78 -11.37
N GLY A 229 -37.11 42.79 -10.57
CA GLY A 229 -38.45 42.71 -10.00
C GLY A 229 -39.56 42.58 -11.04
N ALA A 230 -39.41 41.66 -12.00
CA ALA A 230 -40.47 41.38 -12.97
C ALA A 230 -41.71 40.79 -12.26
N THR A 231 -42.85 41.47 -12.43
CA THR A 231 -44.17 41.04 -11.97
C THR A 231 -44.61 39.79 -12.74
N TYR A 232 -44.51 38.63 -12.10
CA TYR A 232 -45.16 37.42 -12.60
C TYR A 232 -46.68 37.61 -12.58
N PRO A 233 -47.42 37.31 -13.67
CA PRO A 233 -48.86 37.24 -13.60
C PRO A 233 -49.24 36.15 -12.59
N LYS A 234 -50.02 36.52 -11.56
CA LYS A 234 -50.60 35.54 -10.64
C LYS A 234 -51.50 34.62 -11.46
N GLY A 235 -51.16 33.33 -11.48
CA GLY A 235 -52.02 32.27 -12.02
C GLY A 235 -53.28 32.11 -11.20
#